data_AF-A0A645IGY0-F1
#
_entry.id   AF-A0A645IGY0-F1
#
_cell.length_a   1.000
_cell.length_b   1.000
_cell.length_c   1.000
_cell.angle_alpha   90.00
_cell.angle_beta   90.00
_cell.angle_gamma   90.00
#
_symmetry.space_group_name_H-M   'P 1'
#
loop_
_entity.id
_entity.type
_entity.pdbx_description
1 polymer ?
#
loop_
_entity_poly.entity_id
_entity_poly.type
_entity_poly.pdbx_seq_one_letter_code
_entity_poly.pdbx_strand_id
1 'polypeptide(L)'
;MVIFVLILISAALEFAGVGASLIVMVIYPVALSLFRMADIPKKYIVAAILGGCLGFANDLPGSPQPGNTIPMKILGTSSSAGLIPGIIGAVVEICAMVFLLNLVIKHGIDNGEAFHQETDMDRDVDDRKMRPRMWKALLMKRLLKVFMPCSVIFIIV
;
A
#
# COMPACT_ATOMS: atom_id res chain seq x y z
N MET A 1 -17.27 1.74 -3.74
CA MET A 1 -17.66 1.23 -2.39
C MET A 1 -16.74 0.09 -1.92
N VAL A 2 -16.48 -0.93 -2.75
CA VAL A 2 -15.60 -2.08 -2.42
C VAL A 2 -14.20 -1.68 -1.94
N ILE A 3 -13.56 -0.71 -2.62
CA ILE A 3 -12.20 -0.26 -2.29
C ILE A 3 -12.08 0.26 -0.86
N PHE A 4 -13.09 1.03 -0.40
CA PHE A 4 -13.10 1.59 0.94
C PHE A 4 -13.21 0.52 2.02
N VAL A 5 -14.03 -0.51 1.78
CA VAL A 5 -14.15 -1.66 2.70
C VAL A 5 -12.80 -2.38 2.84
N LEU A 6 -12.09 -2.61 1.73
CA LEU A 6 -10.77 -3.22 1.78
C LEU A 6 -9.75 -2.37 2.54
N ILE A 7 -9.72 -1.06 2.29
CA ILE A 7 -8.85 -0.12 3.01
C ILE A 7 -9.12 -0.17 4.51
N LEU A 8 -10.38 -0.17 4.94
CA LEU A 8 -10.73 -0.23 6.36
C LEU A 8 -10.34 -1.57 7.00
N ILE A 9 -10.58 -2.70 6.31
CA ILE A 9 -10.21 -4.02 6.82
C ILE A 9 -8.69 -4.14 6.94
N SER A 10 -7.94 -3.72 5.91
CA SER A 10 -6.49 -3.81 5.93
C SER A 10 -5.87 -2.87 6.96
N ALA A 11 -6.41 -1.66 7.11
CA ALA A 11 -6.04 -0.72 8.17
C ALA A 11 -6.30 -1.28 9.58
N ALA A 12 -7.46 -1.89 9.81
CA ALA A 12 -7.78 -2.47 11.12
C ALA A 12 -6.81 -3.61 11.49
N LEU A 13 -6.46 -4.46 10.51
CA LEU A 13 -5.49 -5.54 10.73
C LEU A 13 -4.07 -5.02 10.96
N GLU A 14 -3.66 -3.97 10.24
CA GLU A 14 -2.34 -3.36 10.46
C GLU A 14 -2.27 -2.70 11.84
N PHE A 15 -3.32 -1.99 12.25
CA PHE A 15 -3.38 -1.37 13.58
C PHE A 15 -3.38 -2.43 14.69
N ALA A 16 -3.89 -3.64 14.42
CA ALA A 16 -3.79 -4.79 15.31
C ALA A 16 -2.36 -5.38 15.40
N GLY A 17 -1.39 -4.86 14.64
CA GLY A 17 0.00 -5.31 14.64
C GLY A 17 0.29 -6.46 13.67
N VAL A 18 -0.64 -6.76 12.75
CA VAL A 18 -0.38 -7.73 11.67
C VAL A 18 0.45 -7.02 10.62
N GLY A 19 1.58 -7.60 10.21
CA GLY A 19 2.41 -7.00 9.17
C GLY A 19 1.76 -7.06 7.79
N ALA A 20 1.95 -6.01 6.99
CA ALA A 20 1.40 -5.87 5.64
C ALA A 20 1.54 -7.11 4.73
N SER A 21 2.65 -7.86 4.83
CA SER A 21 2.86 -9.10 4.03
C SER A 21 1.81 -10.18 4.33
N LEU A 22 1.43 -10.36 5.59
CA LEU A 22 0.39 -11.29 6.01
C LEU A 22 -0.99 -10.78 5.60
N ILE A 23 -1.24 -9.48 5.74
CA ILE A 23 -2.53 -8.89 5.36
C ILE A 23 -2.79 -9.08 3.87
N VAL A 24 -1.79 -8.82 3.02
CA VAL A 24 -1.91 -9.08 1.58
C VAL A 24 -2.21 -10.56 1.31
N MET A 25 -1.50 -11.48 1.96
CA MET A 25 -1.71 -12.92 1.78
C MET A 25 -3.14 -13.36 2.16
N VAL A 26 -3.68 -12.83 3.26
CA VAL A 26 -5.00 -13.22 3.80
C VAL A 26 -6.16 -12.53 3.06
N ILE A 27 -6.01 -11.25 2.74
CA ILE A 27 -7.09 -10.43 2.19
C ILE A 27 -7.20 -10.56 0.67
N TYR A 28 -6.14 -10.93 -0.04
CA TYR A 28 -6.16 -11.06 -1.50
C TYR A 28 -7.33 -11.90 -2.06
N PRO A 29 -7.65 -13.12 -1.57
CA PRO A 29 -8.77 -13.90 -2.09
C PRO A 29 -10.13 -13.21 -1.90
N VAL A 30 -10.31 -12.49 -0.79
CA VAL A 30 -11.52 -11.71 -0.50
C VAL A 30 -11.60 -10.48 -1.41
N ALA A 31 -10.48 -9.79 -1.61
CA ALA A 31 -10.42 -8.65 -2.52
C ALA A 31 -10.70 -9.05 -3.97
N LEU A 32 -10.21 -10.23 -4.41
CA LEU A 32 -10.43 -10.74 -5.75
C LEU A 32 -11.91 -10.99 -6.06
N SER A 33 -12.65 -11.57 -5.11
CA SER A 33 -14.09 -11.82 -5.29
C SER A 33 -14.89 -10.51 -5.32
N LEU A 34 -14.55 -9.55 -4.46
CA LEU A 34 -15.22 -8.25 -4.43
C LEU A 34 -14.93 -7.41 -5.69
N PHE A 35 -13.70 -7.43 -6.19
CA PHE A 35 -13.32 -6.71 -7.42
C PHE A 35 -13.96 -7.32 -8.65
N ARG A 36 -14.16 -8.66 -8.67
CA ARG A 36 -14.93 -9.33 -9.72
C ARG A 36 -16.39 -8.88 -9.72
N MET A 37 -17.03 -8.79 -8.55
CA MET A 37 -18.43 -8.35 -8.44
C MET A 37 -18.61 -6.88 -8.85
N ALA A 38 -17.61 -6.04 -8.63
CA ALA A 38 -17.64 -4.61 -8.96
C ALA A 38 -17.07 -4.28 -10.34
N ASP A 39 -16.62 -5.28 -11.11
CA ASP A 39 -15.94 -5.13 -12.41
C ASP A 39 -14.76 -4.13 -12.40
N ILE A 40 -13.97 -4.12 -11.32
CA ILE A 40 -12.80 -3.23 -11.16
C ILE A 40 -11.53 -4.01 -11.53
N PRO A 41 -10.60 -3.49 -12.35
CA PRO A 41 -9.40 -4.21 -12.74
C PRO A 41 -8.56 -4.76 -11.56
N LYS A 42 -8.14 -6.04 -11.66
CA LYS A 42 -7.40 -6.77 -10.61
C LYS A 42 -6.10 -6.09 -10.16
N LYS A 43 -5.47 -5.29 -11.03
CA LYS A 43 -4.22 -4.57 -10.74
C LYS A 43 -4.35 -3.57 -9.58
N TYR A 44 -5.57 -3.11 -9.29
CA TYR A 44 -5.83 -2.15 -8.22
C TYR A 44 -6.04 -2.81 -6.84
N ILE A 45 -6.16 -4.14 -6.77
CA ILE A 45 -6.34 -4.87 -5.51
C ILE A 45 -5.19 -4.60 -4.55
N VAL A 46 -3.95 -4.74 -5.03
CA VAL A 46 -2.76 -4.53 -4.20
C VAL A 46 -2.67 -3.08 -3.72
N ALA A 47 -3.00 -2.12 -4.58
CA ALA A 47 -3.04 -0.70 -4.21
C ALA A 47 -4.08 -0.42 -3.11
N ALA A 48 -5.26 -1.04 -3.19
CA ALA A 48 -6.30 -0.88 -2.17
C ALA A 48 -5.90 -1.50 -0.81
N ILE A 49 -5.29 -2.70 -0.82
CA ILE A 49 -4.83 -3.35 0.42
C ILE A 49 -3.70 -2.55 1.07
N LEU A 50 -2.66 -2.24 0.29
CA LEU A 50 -1.49 -1.49 0.78
C LEU A 50 -1.86 -0.08 1.21
N GLY A 51 -2.88 0.52 0.60
CA GLY A 51 -3.37 1.83 1.02
C GLY A 51 -3.94 1.85 2.44
N GLY A 52 -4.51 0.74 2.93
CA GLY A 52 -4.89 0.65 4.35
C GLY A 52 -3.73 0.24 5.25
N CYS A 53 -2.90 -0.72 4.82
CA CYS A 53 -1.78 -1.22 5.60
C CYS A 53 -0.66 -0.20 5.79
N LEU A 54 -0.09 0.30 4.69
CA LEU A 54 1.05 1.20 4.72
C LEU A 54 0.65 2.68 4.81
N GLY A 55 -0.64 2.93 5.06
CA GLY A 55 -1.18 4.27 5.18
C GLY A 55 -1.36 4.69 6.64
N PHE A 56 -2.47 5.36 6.90
CA PHE A 56 -2.80 5.97 8.19
C PHE A 56 -2.75 5.02 9.39
N ALA A 57 -3.00 3.72 9.21
CA ALA A 57 -3.00 2.75 10.29
C ALA A 57 -1.58 2.39 10.77
N ASN A 58 -0.59 2.46 9.88
CA ASN A 58 0.82 2.27 10.23
C ASN A 58 1.31 3.43 11.10
N ASP A 59 0.96 4.66 10.69
CA ASP A 59 1.47 5.90 11.27
C ASP A 59 0.65 6.39 12.48
N LEU A 60 -0.47 5.73 12.79
CA LEU A 60 -1.33 6.12 13.90
C LEU A 60 -0.60 5.95 15.25
N PRO A 61 -0.58 6.99 16.10
CA PRO A 61 0.00 6.90 17.44
C PRO A 61 -0.72 5.82 18.26
N GLY A 62 0.08 5.03 18.99
CA GLY A 62 -0.42 3.89 19.74
C GLY A 62 -0.43 2.56 18.97
N SER A 63 -0.11 2.54 17.67
CA SER A 63 0.03 1.28 16.95
C SER A 63 1.23 0.46 17.48
N PRO A 64 1.12 -0.86 17.59
CA PRO A 64 2.19 -1.74 18.08
C PRO A 64 3.27 -2.02 17.01
N GLN A 65 3.33 -1.23 15.94
CA GLN A 65 4.20 -1.48 14.80
C GLN A 65 5.69 -1.22 15.14
N PRO A 66 6.65 -1.95 14.53
CA PRO A 66 8.08 -1.71 14.76
C PRO A 66 8.52 -0.27 14.52
N GLY A 67 7.93 0.41 13.53
CA GLY A 67 8.20 1.82 13.22
C GLY A 67 7.85 2.77 14.38
N ASN A 68 6.83 2.44 15.18
CA ASN A 68 6.43 3.25 16.32
C ASN A 68 7.09 2.75 17.62
N THR A 69 7.22 1.43 17.81
CA THR A 69 7.69 0.85 19.07
C THR A 69 9.19 0.93 19.29
N ILE A 70 10.01 0.92 18.23
CA ILE A 70 11.47 1.03 18.36
C ILE A 70 11.88 2.44 18.83
N PRO A 71 11.44 3.54 18.18
CA PRO A 71 11.79 4.90 18.62
C PRO A 71 11.29 5.20 20.03
N MET A 72 10.09 4.75 20.40
CA MET A 72 9.55 4.92 21.75
C MET A 72 10.45 4.31 22.82
N LYS A 73 11.00 3.11 22.57
CA LYS A 73 11.92 2.43 23.49
C LYS A 73 13.26 3.16 23.62
N ILE A 74 13.74 3.75 22.52
CA ILE A 74 15.01 4.51 22.50
C ILE A 74 14.83 5.86 23.22
N LEU A 75 13.71 6.56 22.97
CA LEU A 75 13.44 7.89 23.50
C LEU A 75 12.78 7.88 24.88
N GLY A 76 12.29 6.73 25.36
CA GLY A 76 11.58 6.60 26.63
C GLY A 76 10.22 7.31 26.64
N THR A 77 9.61 7.51 25.47
CA THR A 77 8.33 8.22 25.31
C THR A 77 7.13 7.29 25.40
N SER A 78 5.97 7.83 25.79
CA SER A 78 4.72 7.07 25.83
C SER A 78 4.13 6.87 24.43
N SER A 79 3.26 5.87 24.27
CA SER A 79 2.55 5.55 23.03
C SER A 79 1.66 6.67 22.50
N SER A 80 1.30 7.63 23.35
CA SER A 80 0.43 8.75 23.01
C SER A 80 1.19 10.07 22.84
N ALA A 81 2.53 10.07 22.90
CA ALA A 81 3.34 11.29 22.84
C ALA A 81 3.10 12.10 21.54
N GLY A 82 2.80 11.42 20.42
CA GLY A 82 2.49 12.01 19.13
C GLY A 82 1.00 12.06 18.77
N LEU A 83 0.08 12.00 19.75
CA LEU A 83 -1.36 11.82 19.48
C LEU A 83 -1.95 12.88 18.54
N ILE A 84 -1.70 14.16 18.84
CA ILE A 84 -2.23 15.29 18.07
C ILE A 84 -1.67 15.32 16.63
N PRO A 85 -0.33 15.35 16.41
CA PRO A 85 0.21 15.36 15.06
C PRO A 85 -0.13 14.07 14.28
N GLY A 86 -0.21 12.93 14.96
CA GLY A 86 -0.56 11.65 14.35
C GLY A 86 -2.02 11.59 13.86
N ILE A 87 -2.97 12.12 14.63
CA ILE A 87 -4.38 12.21 14.17
C ILE A 87 -4.50 13.13 12.95
N ILE A 88 -3.82 14.27 12.97
CA ILE A 88 -3.85 15.21 11.83
C ILE A 88 -3.25 14.55 10.58
N GLY A 89 -2.09 13.89 10.72
CA GLY A 89 -1.45 13.14 9.65
C GLY A 89 -2.36 12.05 9.08
N ALA A 90 -2.97 11.26 9.95
CA ALA A 90 -3.89 10.18 9.57
C ALA A 90 -5.09 10.69 8.76
N VAL A 91 -5.70 11.80 9.18
CA VAL A 91 -6.82 12.41 8.44
C VAL A 91 -6.39 12.86 7.05
N VAL A 92 -5.25 13.57 6.96
CA VAL A 92 -4.71 14.04 5.67
C VAL A 92 -4.41 12.86 4.76
N GLU A 93 -3.82 11.80 5.30
CA GLU A 93 -3.46 10.62 4.54
C GLU A 93 -4.68 9.83 4.06
N ILE A 94 -5.70 9.62 4.90
CA ILE A 94 -6.97 9.01 4.50
C ILE A 94 -7.58 9.79 3.33
N CYS A 95 -7.64 11.12 3.45
CA CYS A 95 -8.19 11.97 2.40
C CYS A 95 -7.38 11.87 1.09
N ALA A 96 -6.05 11.96 1.17
CA ALA A 96 -5.16 11.87 0.02
C ALA A 96 -5.25 10.48 -0.66
N MET A 97 -5.22 9.41 0.14
CA MET A 97 -5.32 8.03 -0.32
C MET A 97 -6.62 7.78 -1.07
N VAL A 98 -7.76 8.11 -0.45
CA VAL A 98 -9.09 7.90 -1.05
C VAL A 98 -9.22 8.73 -2.32
N PHE A 99 -8.76 9.98 -2.31
CA PHE A 99 -8.81 10.84 -3.48
C PHE A 99 -7.97 10.28 -4.65
N LEU A 100 -6.70 9.95 -4.41
CA LEU A 100 -5.79 9.45 -5.43
C LEU A 100 -6.21 8.08 -5.99
N LEU A 101 -6.61 7.14 -5.13
CA LEU A 101 -7.09 5.83 -5.60
C LEU A 101 -8.34 5.97 -6.46
N ASN A 102 -9.30 6.82 -6.06
CA ASN A 102 -10.50 7.05 -6.87
C ASN A 102 -10.16 7.67 -8.23
N LEU A 103 -9.22 8.64 -8.27
CA LEU A 103 -8.79 9.24 -9.54
C LEU A 103 -8.13 8.21 -10.48
N VAL A 104 -7.19 7.42 -9.96
CA VAL A 104 -6.43 6.46 -10.75
C VAL A 104 -7.32 5.31 -11.24
N ILE A 105 -8.26 4.85 -10.40
CA ILE A 105 -9.20 3.79 -10.77
C ILE A 105 -10.21 4.31 -11.78
N LYS A 106 -10.78 5.50 -11.55
CA LYS A 106 -11.70 6.13 -12.51
C LYS A 106 -11.05 6.31 -13.87
N HIS A 107 -9.81 6.80 -13.90
CA HIS A 107 -9.06 6.93 -15.15
C HIS A 107 -8.86 5.59 -15.87
N GLY A 108 -8.58 4.50 -15.14
CA GLY A 108 -8.47 3.16 -15.72
C GLY A 108 -9.79 2.65 -16.31
N ILE A 109 -10.89 2.84 -15.58
CA ILE A 109 -12.23 2.47 -16.04
C ILE A 109 -12.64 3.28 -17.27
N ASP A 110 -12.38 4.60 -17.26
CA ASP A 110 -12.66 5.50 -18.40
C ASP A 110 -11.85 5.11 -19.65
N ASN A 111 -10.67 4.49 -19.47
CA ASN A 111 -9.85 3.92 -20.55
C ASN A 111 -10.33 2.53 -21.02
N GLY A 112 -11.45 2.03 -20.52
CA GLY A 112 -12.06 0.75 -20.91
C GLY A 112 -11.46 -0.48 -20.22
N GLU A 113 -10.75 -0.31 -19.12
CA GLU A 113 -10.20 -1.44 -18.36
C GLU A 113 -11.28 -2.14 -17.53
N ALA A 114 -11.44 -3.45 -17.72
CA ALA A 114 -12.39 -4.29 -16.98
C ALA A 114 -11.69 -5.39 -16.17
N PHE A 115 -12.44 -6.09 -15.31
CA PHE A 115 -11.90 -7.22 -14.56
C PHE A 115 -11.67 -8.44 -15.48
N HIS A 116 -10.40 -8.69 -15.84
CA HIS A 116 -10.01 -9.88 -16.59
C HIS A 116 -9.63 -11.01 -15.62
N GLN A 117 -10.43 -12.08 -15.61
CA GLN A 117 -10.29 -13.24 -14.71
C GLN A 117 -9.06 -14.13 -15.03
N GLU A 118 -8.22 -13.74 -16.00
CA GLU A 118 -7.10 -14.54 -16.46
C GLU A 118 -6.18 -14.98 -15.31
N THR A 119 -6.14 -16.31 -15.12
CA THR A 119 -5.06 -17.12 -14.56
C THR A 119 -3.80 -16.93 -15.42
N ASP A 120 -3.26 -15.72 -15.41
CA ASP A 120 -2.17 -15.34 -16.30
C ASP A 120 -0.83 -15.65 -15.64
N MET A 121 -0.56 -16.94 -15.48
CA MET A 121 0.82 -17.44 -15.42
C MET A 121 1.49 -17.39 -16.80
N ASP A 122 0.72 -17.11 -17.86
CA ASP A 122 1.19 -16.83 -19.22
C ASP A 122 0.81 -15.40 -19.60
N ARG A 123 1.46 -14.41 -18.98
CA ARG A 123 1.75 -13.21 -19.79
C ARG A 123 2.58 -13.73 -20.94
N ASP A 124 2.01 -13.78 -22.15
CA ASP A 124 2.82 -13.79 -23.37
C ASP A 124 3.83 -12.67 -23.18
N VAL A 125 5.08 -13.05 -22.91
CA VAL A 125 6.18 -12.13 -22.78
C VAL A 125 6.32 -11.57 -24.18
N ASP A 126 5.67 -10.43 -24.42
CA ASP A 126 5.78 -9.74 -25.70
C ASP A 126 7.24 -9.27 -25.84
N ASP A 127 8.06 -10.13 -26.44
CA ASP A 127 9.48 -9.91 -26.71
C ASP A 127 9.71 -8.65 -27.57
N ARG A 128 8.64 -8.08 -28.16
CA ARG A 128 8.67 -6.82 -28.91
C ARG A 128 8.59 -5.57 -28.06
N LYS A 129 8.20 -5.65 -26.77
CA LYS A 129 8.33 -4.49 -25.87
C LYS A 129 9.80 -4.25 -25.58
N MET A 130 10.34 -3.17 -26.17
CA MET A 130 11.72 -2.72 -26.01
C MET A 130 12.08 -2.64 -24.53
N ARG A 131 12.79 -3.66 -24.03
CA ARG A 131 13.28 -3.69 -22.64
C ARG A 131 14.10 -2.41 -22.43
N PRO A 132 13.90 -1.67 -21.33
CA PRO A 132 14.82 -0.59 -21.02
C PRO A 132 16.22 -1.19 -20.99
N ARG A 133 17.11 -0.67 -21.86
CA ARG A 133 18.50 -1.15 -22.02
C ARG A 133 19.10 -1.43 -20.63
N MET A 134 19.90 -2.50 -20.49
CA MET A 134 20.39 -3.00 -19.19
C MET A 134 20.94 -1.92 -18.24
N TRP A 135 21.65 -0.91 -18.75
CA TRP A 135 22.15 0.22 -17.98
C TRP A 135 21.06 1.05 -17.26
N LYS A 136 19.85 1.20 -17.83
CA LYS A 136 18.72 1.89 -17.17
C LYS A 136 18.16 1.06 -16.01
N ALA A 137 18.13 -0.28 -16.16
CA ALA A 137 17.77 -1.19 -15.08
C ALA A 137 18.84 -1.20 -13.98
N LEU A 138 20.12 -1.09 -14.35
CA LEU A 138 21.23 -0.98 -13.39
C LEU A 138 21.21 0.35 -12.64
N LEU A 139 20.91 1.46 -13.35
CA LEU A 139 20.73 2.79 -12.77
C LEU A 139 19.57 2.79 -11.78
N MET A 140 18.42 2.19 -12.14
CA MET A 140 17.27 2.03 -11.24
C MET A 140 17.64 1.24 -9.98
N LYS A 141 18.37 0.11 -10.12
CA LYS A 141 18.84 -0.67 -8.96
C LYS A 141 19.82 0.11 -8.07
N ARG A 142 20.66 0.97 -8.68
CA ARG A 142 21.64 1.79 -7.96
C ARG A 142 20.98 2.96 -7.24
N LEU A 143 20.01 3.62 -7.88
CA LEU A 143 19.11 4.61 -7.28
C LEU A 143 18.34 4.00 -6.10
N LEU A 144 17.73 2.82 -6.29
CA LEU A 144 16.98 2.14 -5.25
C LEU A 144 17.87 1.80 -4.03
N LYS A 145 19.11 1.33 -4.25
CA LYS A 145 20.07 1.07 -3.16
C LYS A 145 20.52 2.32 -2.40
N VAL A 146 20.51 3.49 -3.04
CA VAL A 146 20.84 4.77 -2.40
C VAL A 146 19.62 5.33 -1.66
N PHE A 147 18.41 5.15 -2.21
CA PHE A 147 17.17 5.66 -1.61
C PHE A 147 16.63 4.79 -0.48
N MET A 148 16.76 3.46 -0.58
CA MET A 148 16.25 2.52 0.42
C MET A 148 16.85 2.72 1.83
N PRO A 149 18.16 2.97 2.04
CA PRO A 149 18.66 3.31 3.37
C PRO A 149 18.12 4.66 3.87
N CYS A 150 17.79 5.62 2.99
CA CYS A 150 17.12 6.86 3.39
C CYS A 150 15.67 6.62 3.84
N SER A 151 14.95 5.68 3.22
CA SER A 151 13.60 5.27 3.63
C SER A 151 13.61 4.57 4.99
N VAL A 152 14.60 3.71 5.25
CA VAL A 152 14.73 2.99 6.52
C VAL A 152 15.08 3.96 7.67
N ILE A 153 15.82 5.04 7.39
CA ILE A 153 16.09 6.09 8.38
C ILE A 153 14.81 6.86 8.74
N PHE A 154 13.92 7.12 7.78
CA PHE A 154 12.63 7.79 8.03
C PHE A 154 11.59 6.92 8.75
N ILE A 155 11.75 5.59 8.75
CA ILE A 155 10.89 4.66 9.53
C ILE A 155 11.40 4.50 10.98
N ILE A 156 12.62 4.98 11.29
CA ILE A 156 13.27 4.83 12.61
C ILE A 156 13.35 6.16 13.38
N VAL A 157 12.88 7.28 12.82
CA VAL A 157 12.86 8.59 13.50
C VAL A 157 11.44 9.12 13.62
#